data_AF-A0A319DZG3-F1
#
_entry.id   AF-A0A319DZG3-F1
#
_cell.length_a   1.000
_cell.length_b   1.000
_cell.length_c   1.000
_cell.angle_alpha   90.00
_cell.angle_beta   90.00
_cell.angle_gamma   90.00
#
_symmetry.space_group_name_H-M   'P 1'
#
loop_
_entity.id
_entity.type
_entity.pdbx_description
1 polymer ?
#
loop_
_entity_poly.entity_id
_entity_poly.type
_entity_poly.pdbx_seq_one_letter_code
_entity_poly.pdbx_strand_id
1 'polypeptide(L)'
;MAPSDCFPVPNPGECFWQAEPHELNDFRSTEQLPEHADIVIIGAGYAGASTAYHLLRDHGEKVKSITILEARGACSGATGRNGGHLRPDFYGHIPTYVDRAGVRAGAEIAEFEISHLHAMKKVIEEENIDCDFTLARSIDVWCNEEAANKAKAVYERMKSLDLEYMNDVAFYTGKNVEGICGVKGALACASFTAGTMWPYKFILHILKSSLATGKVNLQTFTPATAITPGTEGGFTIETPRGKIHAGTVIHANNAYVAGLLPEYEKNIVPCKGICCRITVPEGTTAPLLNNSYINRTEDNTLSYLIPRPDGSIIVGGASSKFRPFQDQWYNNVDDSVLIDSAKDYYEGYMQRTYRGWEDSGARVDKIWTGVMGYSYDSNPHIGAVPGKDDQFILAGFNGHGMPVIWRSAQELARMVIEKVSFEETGMPQLFKTTQFRIDRALNGQESDGDILGTGNFPSTKP
;
A
#
# COMPACT_ATOMS: atom_id res chain seq x y z
N MET A 1 10.65 5.80 -18.51
CA MET A 1 10.86 7.16 -17.98
C MET A 1 12.22 7.21 -17.28
N ALA A 2 12.96 8.32 -17.39
CA ALA A 2 14.24 8.47 -16.69
C ALA A 2 14.01 8.73 -15.19
N PRO A 3 14.97 8.39 -14.30
CA PRO A 3 14.84 8.65 -12.87
C PRO A 3 14.53 10.12 -12.54
N SER A 4 15.15 11.06 -13.26
CA SER A 4 14.94 12.50 -13.09
C SER A 4 13.49 12.97 -13.31
N ASP A 5 12.69 12.17 -14.01
CA ASP A 5 11.29 12.46 -14.32
C ASP A 5 10.33 11.68 -13.41
N CYS A 6 10.84 10.86 -12.47
CA CYS A 6 10.06 10.01 -11.58
C CYS A 6 9.47 10.81 -10.39
N PHE A 7 8.66 11.81 -10.70
CA PHE A 7 7.95 12.66 -9.75
C PHE A 7 6.44 12.61 -10.00
N PRO A 8 5.61 12.83 -8.97
CA PRO A 8 4.17 12.90 -9.17
C PRO A 8 3.80 14.07 -10.08
N VAL A 9 2.84 13.85 -10.98
CA VAL A 9 2.26 14.92 -11.78
C VAL A 9 1.56 15.93 -10.86
N PRO A 10 1.62 17.26 -11.16
CA PRO A 10 1.14 18.30 -10.24
C PRO A 10 -0.39 18.28 -10.06
N ASN A 11 -1.13 17.83 -11.07
CA ASN A 11 -2.59 17.90 -11.11
C ASN A 11 -3.18 16.47 -11.17
N PRO A 12 -3.24 15.74 -10.05
CA PRO A 12 -3.81 14.41 -10.09
C PRO A 12 -5.32 14.41 -10.32
N GLY A 13 -5.84 13.26 -10.76
CA GLY A 13 -7.27 13.04 -10.90
C GLY A 13 -7.98 13.06 -9.55
N GLU A 14 -9.25 13.43 -9.59
CA GLU A 14 -10.09 13.44 -8.40
C GLU A 14 -10.27 12.03 -7.84
N CYS A 15 -10.20 11.89 -6.52
CA CYS A 15 -10.41 10.61 -5.84
C CYS A 15 -11.53 10.78 -4.81
N PHE A 16 -12.37 9.75 -4.66
CA PHE A 16 -13.45 9.76 -3.68
C PHE A 16 -12.93 10.00 -2.25
N TRP A 17 -11.82 9.36 -1.87
CA TRP A 17 -11.26 9.49 -0.52
C TRP A 17 -10.83 10.91 -0.15
N GLN A 18 -10.60 11.74 -1.16
CA GLN A 18 -10.13 13.12 -1.05
C GLN A 18 -11.23 14.12 -1.47
N ALA A 19 -12.46 13.66 -1.69
CA ALA A 19 -13.57 14.49 -2.17
C ALA A 19 -13.96 15.59 -1.18
N GLU A 20 -13.71 15.36 0.11
CA GLU A 20 -13.78 16.35 1.17
C GLU A 20 -12.35 16.62 1.66
N PRO A 21 -11.66 17.65 1.12
CA PRO A 21 -10.29 17.95 1.51
C PRO A 21 -10.20 18.28 3.00
N HIS A 22 -9.27 17.63 3.69
CA HIS A 22 -8.97 17.94 5.08
C HIS A 22 -8.21 19.27 5.20
N GLU A 23 -8.25 19.91 6.37
CA GLU A 23 -7.49 21.15 6.63
C GLU A 23 -5.97 21.00 6.40
N LEU A 24 -5.47 19.77 6.45
CA LEU A 24 -4.07 19.44 6.21
C LEU A 24 -3.71 19.22 4.73
N ASN A 25 -4.69 19.23 3.81
CA ASN A 25 -4.46 18.95 2.39
C ASN A 25 -3.41 19.89 1.82
N ASP A 26 -3.60 21.21 2.00
CA ASP A 26 -2.71 22.24 1.48
C ASP A 26 -1.88 22.92 2.59
N PHE A 27 -1.73 22.23 3.72
CA PHE A 27 -1.17 22.81 4.92
C PHE A 27 0.35 22.89 4.88
N ARG A 28 0.86 24.00 5.42
CA ARG A 28 2.27 24.20 5.73
C ARG A 28 2.37 24.68 7.17
N SER A 29 3.18 24.01 7.99
CA SER A 29 3.38 24.41 9.39
C SER A 29 3.99 25.80 9.51
N THR A 30 4.83 26.19 8.54
CA THR A 30 5.48 27.50 8.47
C THR A 30 5.45 28.02 7.03
N GLU A 31 5.35 29.35 6.87
CA GLU A 31 5.35 30.01 5.56
C GLU A 31 6.67 29.79 4.82
N GLN A 32 7.79 29.88 5.53
CA GLN A 32 9.11 29.57 5.00
C GLN A 32 9.49 28.13 5.31
N LEU A 33 10.23 27.51 4.40
CA LEU A 33 10.84 26.21 4.64
C LEU A 33 11.84 26.33 5.80
N PRO A 34 11.82 25.44 6.81
CA PRO A 34 12.85 25.44 7.84
C PRO A 34 14.22 25.20 7.22
N GLU A 35 15.24 25.92 7.69
CA GLU A 35 16.61 25.75 7.22
C GLU A 35 17.23 24.43 7.72
N HIS A 36 16.76 23.92 8.86
CA HIS A 36 17.30 22.72 9.52
C HIS A 36 16.18 21.85 10.13
N ALA A 37 16.40 20.53 10.15
CA ALA A 37 15.70 19.56 10.98
C ALA A 37 16.64 18.38 11.32
N ASP A 38 16.41 17.65 12.41
CA ASP A 38 17.23 16.46 12.69
C ASP A 38 16.92 15.36 11.68
N ILE A 39 15.63 15.18 11.37
CA ILE A 39 15.12 14.15 10.46
C ILE A 39 14.26 14.82 9.39
N VAL A 40 14.53 14.53 8.12
CA VAL A 40 13.63 14.85 7.01
C VAL A 40 12.98 13.58 6.48
N ILE A 41 11.66 13.59 6.35
CA ILE A 41 10.86 12.49 5.79
C ILE A 41 10.30 12.95 4.44
N ILE A 42 10.56 12.18 3.39
CA ILE A 42 10.06 12.46 2.04
C ILE A 42 8.76 11.70 1.80
N GLY A 43 7.64 12.42 1.74
CA GLY A 43 6.30 11.90 1.50
C GLY A 43 5.42 11.90 2.75
N ALA A 44 4.22 12.49 2.66
CA ALA A 44 3.22 12.55 3.72
C ALA A 44 2.10 11.51 3.52
N GLY A 45 2.44 10.36 2.91
CA GLY A 45 1.55 9.20 2.81
C GLY A 45 1.67 8.26 4.02
N TYR A 46 1.16 7.04 3.88
CA TYR A 46 1.12 6.07 4.99
C TYR A 46 2.49 5.83 5.63
N ALA A 47 3.52 5.59 4.82
CA ALA A 47 4.86 5.29 5.32
C ALA A 47 5.48 6.47 6.09
N GLY A 48 5.42 7.69 5.53
CA GLY A 48 6.02 8.86 6.15
C GLY A 48 5.29 9.32 7.41
N ALA A 49 3.95 9.38 7.35
CA ALA A 49 3.14 9.77 8.51
C ALA A 49 3.29 8.77 9.67
N SER A 50 3.27 7.46 9.38
CA SER A 50 3.47 6.44 10.42
C SER A 50 4.87 6.51 11.01
N THR A 51 5.89 6.77 10.18
CA THR A 51 7.28 6.90 10.66
C THR A 51 7.42 8.09 11.59
N ALA A 52 6.88 9.25 11.22
CA ALA A 52 6.86 10.44 12.08
C ALA A 52 6.15 10.16 13.41
N TYR A 53 4.98 9.51 13.34
CA TYR A 53 4.20 9.15 14.51
C TYR A 53 4.96 8.23 15.46
N HIS A 54 5.59 7.16 14.97
CA HIS A 54 6.37 6.23 15.81
C HIS A 54 7.65 6.86 16.36
N LEU A 55 8.34 7.70 15.58
CA LEU A 55 9.48 8.49 16.08
C LEU A 55 9.08 9.35 17.28
N LEU A 56 7.90 9.97 17.24
CA LEU A 56 7.39 10.79 18.33
C LEU A 56 6.85 9.98 19.51
N ARG A 57 6.02 8.96 19.23
CA ARG A 57 5.33 8.19 20.27
C ARG A 57 6.30 7.30 21.04
N ASP A 58 7.16 6.59 20.33
CA ASP A 58 8.01 5.54 20.92
C ASP A 58 9.39 6.11 21.32
N HIS A 59 9.80 7.23 20.71
CA HIS A 59 11.14 7.82 20.89
C HIS A 59 11.15 9.35 21.07
N GLY A 60 10.02 9.95 21.44
CA GLY A 60 9.83 11.41 21.43
C GLY A 60 10.86 12.20 22.23
N GLU A 61 11.44 11.66 23.30
CA GLU A 61 12.48 12.33 24.09
C GLU A 61 13.79 12.52 23.34
N LYS A 62 14.10 11.62 22.39
CA LYS A 62 15.34 11.64 21.58
C LYS A 62 15.17 12.41 20.27
N VAL A 63 13.93 12.68 19.87
CA VAL A 63 13.59 13.43 18.65
C VAL A 63 13.36 14.89 18.99
N LYS A 64 14.12 15.81 18.36
CA LYS A 64 13.92 17.26 18.57
C LYS A 64 13.12 17.88 17.43
N SER A 65 13.44 17.55 16.18
CA SER A 65 12.75 18.12 15.01
C SER A 65 12.62 17.14 13.83
N ILE A 66 11.41 17.10 13.25
CA ILE A 66 11.10 16.34 12.03
C ILE A 66 10.49 17.30 11.01
N THR A 67 10.97 17.29 9.78
CA THR A 67 10.29 17.97 8.65
C THR A 67 9.80 16.92 7.65
N ILE A 68 8.51 16.97 7.30
CA ILE A 68 7.89 16.12 6.28
C ILE A 68 7.70 16.96 5.02
N LEU A 69 8.36 16.56 3.93
CA LEU A 69 8.23 17.19 2.61
C LEU A 69 7.26 16.40 1.75
N GLU A 70 6.19 17.04 1.27
CA GLU A 70 5.19 16.43 0.39
C GLU A 70 5.09 17.21 -0.92
N ALA A 71 5.18 16.51 -2.05
CA ALA A 71 5.22 17.11 -3.37
C ALA A 71 3.87 17.74 -3.78
N ARG A 72 2.77 17.22 -3.25
CA ARG A 72 1.39 17.67 -3.54
C ARG A 72 0.67 18.02 -2.23
N GLY A 73 -0.63 17.76 -2.16
CA GLY A 73 -1.37 17.78 -0.91
C GLY A 73 -1.07 16.56 -0.03
N ALA A 74 -1.25 16.71 1.28
CA ALA A 74 -0.99 15.66 2.26
C ALA A 74 -1.80 14.38 1.96
N CYS A 75 -1.14 13.21 2.05
CA CYS A 75 -1.74 11.91 1.76
C CYS A 75 -2.37 11.78 0.35
N SER A 76 -2.02 12.64 -0.61
CA SER A 76 -2.71 12.66 -1.91
C SER A 76 -2.35 11.47 -2.80
N GLY A 77 -1.16 10.87 -2.68
CA GLY A 77 -0.67 9.77 -3.52
C GLY A 77 -1.34 8.40 -3.28
N ALA A 78 -0.57 7.31 -3.41
CA ALA A 78 -1.06 5.93 -3.36
C ALA A 78 -2.01 5.64 -2.19
N THR A 79 -1.69 6.13 -0.99
CA THR A 79 -2.51 5.93 0.21
C THR A 79 -3.90 6.55 0.10
N GLY A 80 -3.99 7.80 -0.36
CA GLY A 80 -5.27 8.48 -0.57
C GLY A 80 -6.03 8.02 -1.82
N ARG A 81 -5.54 7.00 -2.53
CA ARG A 81 -6.10 6.48 -3.80
C ARG A 81 -6.34 4.97 -3.81
N ASN A 82 -6.06 4.26 -2.71
CA ASN A 82 -6.15 2.80 -2.65
C ASN A 82 -7.60 2.29 -2.44
N GLY A 83 -7.78 0.97 -2.28
CA GLY A 83 -9.07 0.32 -2.08
C GLY A 83 -9.58 0.19 -0.64
N GLY A 84 -8.90 0.78 0.36
CA GLY A 84 -9.28 0.75 1.78
C GLY A 84 -9.19 -0.61 2.47
N HIS A 85 -8.56 -1.61 1.86
CA HIS A 85 -8.37 -2.95 2.44
C HIS A 85 -7.22 -2.99 3.42
N LEU A 86 -7.43 -3.63 4.57
CA LEU A 86 -6.39 -4.05 5.49
C LEU A 86 -6.51 -5.57 5.67
N ARG A 87 -5.79 -6.37 4.88
CA ARG A 87 -5.89 -7.84 4.94
C ARG A 87 -4.54 -8.50 4.68
N PRO A 88 -4.23 -9.64 5.31
CA PRO A 88 -3.12 -10.48 4.89
C PRO A 88 -3.42 -11.13 3.52
N ASP A 89 -2.39 -11.50 2.75
CA ASP A 89 -2.55 -12.19 1.45
C ASP A 89 -2.21 -13.69 1.50
N PHE A 90 -3.14 -14.48 2.04
CA PHE A 90 -2.98 -15.93 2.22
C PHE A 90 -3.00 -16.78 0.93
N TYR A 91 -3.44 -16.22 -0.20
CA TYR A 91 -3.61 -16.98 -1.45
C TYR A 91 -2.76 -16.46 -2.63
N GLY A 92 -2.18 -15.26 -2.50
CA GLY A 92 -1.19 -14.71 -3.44
C GLY A 92 0.22 -14.75 -2.85
N HIS A 93 0.60 -13.68 -2.15
CA HIS A 93 1.99 -13.44 -1.71
C HIS A 93 2.53 -14.50 -0.74
N ILE A 94 1.79 -14.87 0.31
CA ILE A 94 2.31 -15.80 1.34
C ILE A 94 2.70 -17.17 0.76
N PRO A 95 1.85 -17.84 -0.05
CA PRO A 95 2.26 -19.06 -0.77
C PRO A 95 3.51 -18.87 -1.63
N THR A 96 3.63 -17.73 -2.34
CA THR A 96 4.82 -17.42 -3.15
C THR A 96 6.08 -17.28 -2.29
N TYR A 97 6.00 -16.64 -1.11
CA TYR A 97 7.13 -16.56 -0.20
C TYR A 97 7.54 -17.92 0.36
N VAL A 98 6.57 -18.79 0.67
CA VAL A 98 6.87 -20.18 1.07
C VAL A 98 7.61 -20.92 -0.05
N ASP A 99 7.12 -20.81 -1.28
CA ASP A 99 7.72 -21.51 -2.44
C ASP A 99 9.13 -21.00 -2.76
N ARG A 100 9.39 -19.69 -2.59
CA ARG A 100 10.68 -19.08 -2.96
C ARG A 100 11.71 -19.01 -1.84
N ALA A 101 11.30 -18.90 -0.58
CA ALA A 101 12.19 -18.66 0.57
C ALA A 101 12.06 -19.69 1.70
N GLY A 102 11.10 -20.61 1.58
CA GLY A 102 10.81 -21.66 2.56
C GLY A 102 9.73 -21.26 3.58
N VAL A 103 9.18 -22.27 4.25
CA VAL A 103 8.04 -22.17 5.17
C VAL A 103 8.24 -21.09 6.24
N ARG A 104 9.42 -21.03 6.86
CA ARG A 104 9.72 -20.07 7.93
C ARG A 104 9.59 -18.62 7.46
N ALA A 105 10.12 -18.30 6.28
CA ALA A 105 10.07 -16.94 5.74
C ALA A 105 8.64 -16.54 5.33
N GLY A 106 7.87 -17.49 4.78
CA GLY A 106 6.45 -17.26 4.50
C GLY A 106 5.61 -17.06 5.77
N ALA A 107 5.87 -17.83 6.83
CA ALA A 107 5.20 -17.68 8.12
C ALA A 107 5.53 -16.33 8.79
N GLU A 108 6.80 -15.93 8.77
CA GLU A 108 7.27 -14.63 9.28
C GLU A 108 6.51 -13.45 8.65
N ILE A 109 6.31 -13.47 7.32
CA ILE A 109 5.54 -12.44 6.62
C ILE A 109 4.05 -12.53 6.96
N ALA A 110 3.47 -13.74 6.99
CA ALA A 110 2.06 -13.94 7.31
C ALA A 110 1.71 -13.39 8.70
N GLU A 111 2.50 -13.76 9.71
CA GLU A 111 2.34 -13.31 11.09
C GLU A 111 2.52 -11.80 11.20
N PHE A 112 3.49 -11.23 10.48
CA PHE A 112 3.69 -9.80 10.41
C PHE A 112 2.46 -9.09 9.83
N GLU A 113 1.93 -9.55 8.69
CA GLU A 113 0.73 -8.97 8.08
C GLU A 113 -0.51 -9.08 8.98
N ILE A 114 -0.72 -10.23 9.61
CA ILE A 114 -1.84 -10.45 10.55
C ILE A 114 -1.76 -9.49 11.73
N SER A 115 -0.56 -9.31 12.29
CA SER A 115 -0.36 -8.46 13.46
C SER A 115 -0.71 -6.99 13.23
N HIS A 116 -0.76 -6.53 11.98
CA HIS A 116 -1.20 -5.18 11.64
C HIS A 116 -2.66 -4.93 11.97
N LEU A 117 -3.54 -5.93 11.83
CA LEU A 117 -4.96 -5.77 12.15
C LEU A 117 -5.15 -5.34 13.61
N HIS A 118 -4.45 -6.01 14.52
CA HIS A 118 -4.49 -5.69 15.94
C HIS A 118 -3.81 -4.36 16.25
N ALA A 119 -2.65 -4.08 15.65
CA ALA A 119 -1.93 -2.83 15.86
C ALA A 119 -2.73 -1.61 15.38
N MET A 120 -3.37 -1.73 14.21
CA MET A 120 -4.22 -0.69 13.63
C MET A 120 -5.47 -0.46 14.46
N LYS A 121 -6.18 -1.53 14.84
CA LYS A 121 -7.33 -1.43 15.73
C LYS A 121 -6.95 -0.70 17.02
N LYS A 122 -5.85 -1.10 17.66
CA LYS A 122 -5.36 -0.50 18.91
C LYS A 122 -5.13 1.00 18.78
N VAL A 123 -4.37 1.45 17.79
CA VAL A 123 -4.09 2.89 17.64
C VAL A 123 -5.35 3.68 17.28
N ILE A 124 -6.24 3.11 16.47
CA ILE A 124 -7.51 3.77 16.10
C ILE A 124 -8.37 4.02 17.34
N GLU A 125 -8.42 3.07 18.27
CA GLU A 125 -9.13 3.21 19.54
C GLU A 125 -8.43 4.17 20.50
N GLU A 126 -7.10 4.09 20.63
CA GLU A 126 -6.32 4.96 21.53
C GLU A 126 -6.39 6.44 21.12
N GLU A 127 -6.28 6.73 19.83
CA GLU A 127 -6.31 8.09 19.27
C GLU A 127 -7.75 8.56 18.93
N ASN A 128 -8.75 7.70 19.11
CA ASN A 128 -10.16 7.97 18.75
C ASN A 128 -10.33 8.42 17.28
N ILE A 129 -9.77 7.65 16.36
CA ILE A 129 -9.73 7.99 14.94
C ILE A 129 -11.04 7.59 14.26
N ASP A 130 -11.81 8.57 13.81
CA ASP A 130 -12.96 8.32 12.91
C ASP A 130 -12.48 8.11 11.47
N CYS A 131 -12.12 6.87 11.14
CA CYS A 131 -11.66 6.48 9.80
C CYS A 131 -12.46 5.30 9.22
N ASP A 132 -13.74 5.18 9.55
CA ASP A 132 -14.64 4.13 9.07
C ASP A 132 -14.06 2.70 9.28
N PHE A 133 -13.25 2.50 10.33
CA PHE A 133 -12.58 1.22 10.53
C PHE A 133 -13.58 0.13 10.90
N THR A 134 -13.55 -0.97 10.15
CA THR A 134 -14.36 -2.16 10.43
C THR A 134 -13.45 -3.37 10.50
N LEU A 135 -13.47 -4.07 11.63
CA LEU A 135 -12.92 -5.43 11.71
C LEU A 135 -13.94 -6.38 11.08
N ALA A 136 -13.54 -7.08 10.02
CA ALA A 136 -14.42 -7.89 9.18
C ALA A 136 -13.75 -9.22 8.81
N ARG A 137 -14.37 -9.98 7.91
CA ARG A 137 -13.68 -11.06 7.19
C ARG A 137 -13.41 -10.63 5.76
N SER A 138 -12.31 -11.12 5.20
CA SER A 138 -12.10 -11.16 3.75
C SER A 138 -12.72 -12.44 3.21
N ILE A 139 -13.41 -12.34 2.08
CA ILE A 139 -13.92 -13.47 1.31
C ILE A 139 -13.20 -13.49 -0.03
N ASP A 140 -12.30 -14.45 -0.20
CA ASP A 140 -11.67 -14.74 -1.48
C ASP A 140 -12.58 -15.68 -2.26
N VAL A 141 -12.93 -15.33 -3.50
CA VAL A 141 -13.88 -16.08 -4.32
C VAL A 141 -13.24 -16.46 -5.65
N TRP A 142 -13.47 -17.71 -6.07
CA TRP A 142 -13.06 -18.23 -7.36
C TRP A 142 -14.27 -18.73 -8.15
N CYS A 143 -14.50 -18.16 -9.33
CA CYS A 143 -15.60 -18.49 -10.22
C CYS A 143 -15.16 -19.31 -11.45
N ASN A 144 -13.92 -19.80 -11.46
CA ASN A 144 -13.35 -20.65 -12.51
C ASN A 144 -12.87 -21.98 -11.90
N GLU A 145 -13.15 -23.11 -12.56
CA GLU A 145 -12.88 -24.44 -12.02
C GLU A 145 -11.38 -24.70 -11.79
N GLU A 146 -10.53 -24.29 -12.73
CA GLU A 146 -9.08 -24.41 -12.59
C GLU A 146 -8.57 -23.58 -11.40
N ALA A 147 -9.03 -22.33 -11.29
CA ALA A 147 -8.64 -21.44 -10.20
C ALA A 147 -9.13 -21.92 -8.84
N ALA A 148 -10.36 -22.46 -8.76
CA ALA A 148 -10.92 -23.06 -7.55
C ALA A 148 -10.13 -24.31 -7.11
N ASN A 149 -9.76 -25.18 -8.06
CA ASN A 149 -8.94 -26.35 -7.78
C ASN A 149 -7.53 -25.97 -7.29
N LYS A 150 -6.90 -24.96 -7.90
CA LYS A 150 -5.62 -24.40 -7.44
C LYS A 150 -5.73 -23.82 -6.04
N ALA A 151 -6.78 -23.05 -5.75
CA ALA A 151 -7.02 -22.47 -4.43
C ALA A 151 -7.20 -23.54 -3.35
N LYS A 152 -7.93 -24.62 -3.67
CA LYS A 152 -8.08 -25.77 -2.77
C LYS A 152 -6.73 -26.44 -2.49
N ALA A 153 -5.91 -26.66 -3.53
CA ALA A 153 -4.59 -27.24 -3.35
C ALA A 153 -3.68 -26.36 -2.47
N VAL A 154 -3.71 -25.04 -2.65
CA VAL A 154 -3.00 -24.09 -1.78
C VAL A 154 -3.50 -24.20 -0.34
N TYR A 155 -4.81 -24.19 -0.11
CA TYR A 155 -5.37 -24.30 1.23
C TYR A 155 -4.94 -25.59 1.95
N GLU A 156 -5.09 -26.76 1.31
CA GLU A 156 -4.70 -28.04 1.91
C GLU A 156 -3.19 -28.11 2.18
N ARG A 157 -2.38 -27.56 1.27
CA ARG A 157 -0.92 -27.45 1.45
C ARG A 157 -0.59 -26.56 2.64
N MET A 158 -1.15 -25.35 2.73
CA MET A 158 -0.83 -24.42 3.82
C MET A 158 -1.30 -24.97 5.18
N LYS A 159 -2.44 -25.66 5.20
CA LYS A 159 -2.94 -26.34 6.39
C LYS A 159 -2.05 -27.49 6.85
N SER A 160 -1.41 -28.24 5.94
CA SER A 160 -0.52 -29.33 6.31
C SER A 160 0.83 -28.88 6.90
N LEU A 161 1.15 -27.59 6.80
CA LEU A 161 2.33 -26.98 7.41
C LEU A 161 2.16 -26.65 8.90
N ASP A 162 0.98 -26.89 9.48
CA ASP A 162 0.66 -26.67 10.91
C ASP A 162 0.94 -25.23 11.39
N LEU A 163 0.61 -24.27 10.52
CA LEU A 163 0.79 -22.84 10.81
C LEU A 163 -0.43 -22.32 11.58
N GLU A 164 -0.21 -21.75 12.77
CA GLU A 164 -1.28 -21.35 13.71
C GLU A 164 -2.31 -20.42 13.05
N TYR A 165 -1.88 -19.51 12.18
CA TYR A 165 -2.77 -18.59 11.49
C TYR A 165 -3.78 -19.28 10.57
N MET A 166 -3.53 -20.51 10.12
CA MET A 166 -4.48 -21.27 9.30
C MET A 166 -5.73 -21.68 10.08
N ASN A 167 -5.72 -21.60 11.42
CA ASN A 167 -6.90 -21.83 12.25
C ASN A 167 -8.01 -20.79 12.00
N ASP A 168 -7.66 -19.60 11.51
CA ASP A 168 -8.64 -18.57 11.14
C ASP A 168 -9.11 -18.70 9.68
N VAL A 169 -8.53 -19.59 8.88
CA VAL A 169 -8.89 -19.75 7.46
C VAL A 169 -9.96 -20.83 7.30
N ALA A 170 -11.15 -20.44 6.85
CA ALA A 170 -12.20 -21.38 6.44
C ALA A 170 -12.27 -21.45 4.91
N PHE A 171 -12.25 -22.66 4.34
CA PHE A 171 -12.36 -22.89 2.90
C PHE A 171 -13.62 -23.68 2.57
N TYR A 172 -14.36 -23.23 1.56
CA TYR A 172 -15.66 -23.78 1.17
C TYR A 172 -15.69 -24.11 -0.31
N THR A 173 -16.32 -25.25 -0.64
CA THR A 173 -16.61 -25.69 -2.01
C THR A 173 -18.00 -26.33 -2.07
N GLY A 174 -18.49 -26.61 -3.28
CA GLY A 174 -19.73 -27.34 -3.51
C GLY A 174 -20.97 -26.43 -3.63
N LYS A 175 -22.15 -27.06 -3.74
CA LYS A 175 -23.40 -26.43 -4.21
C LYS A 175 -23.91 -25.21 -3.41
N ASN A 176 -23.42 -25.01 -2.19
CA ASN A 176 -23.88 -23.93 -1.30
C ASN A 176 -22.93 -22.73 -1.28
N VAL A 177 -21.79 -22.77 -1.99
CA VAL A 177 -20.73 -21.76 -1.88
C VAL A 177 -21.22 -20.35 -2.22
N GLU A 178 -22.08 -20.19 -3.24
CA GLU A 178 -22.71 -18.90 -3.56
C GLU A 178 -23.58 -18.36 -2.42
N GLY A 179 -24.20 -19.24 -1.64
CA GLY A 179 -24.98 -18.86 -0.45
C GLY A 179 -24.08 -18.43 0.72
N ILE A 180 -22.83 -18.90 0.76
CA ILE A 180 -21.85 -18.54 1.78
C ILE A 180 -21.21 -17.19 1.46
N CYS A 181 -20.76 -16.98 0.22
CA CYS A 181 -20.06 -15.74 -0.17
C CYS A 181 -20.97 -14.65 -0.74
N GLY A 182 -22.16 -15.00 -1.25
CA GLY A 182 -23.07 -14.06 -1.92
C GLY A 182 -22.68 -13.72 -3.37
N VAL A 183 -21.66 -14.37 -3.92
CA VAL A 183 -21.16 -14.12 -5.29
C VAL A 183 -21.69 -15.17 -6.26
N LYS A 184 -22.18 -14.70 -7.41
CA LYS A 184 -22.70 -15.53 -8.51
C LYS A 184 -21.57 -16.25 -9.24
N GLY A 185 -21.82 -17.49 -9.64
CA GLY A 185 -20.85 -18.35 -10.30
C GLY A 185 -19.70 -18.81 -9.40
N ALA A 186 -19.78 -18.59 -8.08
CA ALA A 186 -18.74 -19.03 -7.17
C ALA A 186 -18.65 -20.56 -7.16
N LEU A 187 -17.42 -21.08 -7.26
CA LEU A 187 -17.12 -22.52 -7.19
C LEU A 187 -16.34 -22.87 -5.91
N ALA A 188 -15.55 -21.93 -5.41
CA ALA A 188 -14.89 -22.00 -4.12
C ALA A 188 -14.85 -20.61 -3.46
N CYS A 189 -14.79 -20.58 -2.14
CA CYS A 189 -14.42 -19.37 -1.41
C CYS A 189 -13.62 -19.68 -0.15
N ALA A 190 -12.81 -18.70 0.29
CA ALA A 190 -12.08 -18.74 1.54
C ALA A 190 -12.46 -17.54 2.40
N SER A 191 -12.46 -17.70 3.72
CA SER A 191 -12.80 -16.65 4.67
C SER A 191 -11.78 -16.58 5.80
N PHE A 192 -11.27 -15.38 6.08
CA PHE A 192 -10.28 -15.10 7.14
C PHE A 192 -10.40 -13.66 7.62
N THR A 193 -9.84 -13.35 8.78
CA THR A 193 -9.93 -12.03 9.42
C THR A 193 -9.23 -10.96 8.59
N ALA A 194 -9.91 -9.82 8.45
CA ALA A 194 -9.43 -8.65 7.74
C ALA A 194 -10.01 -7.38 8.36
N GLY A 195 -9.66 -6.24 7.79
CA GLY A 195 -10.21 -4.95 8.15
C GLY A 195 -10.43 -4.10 6.90
N THR A 196 -11.30 -3.11 7.03
CA THR A 196 -11.51 -2.07 6.04
C THR A 196 -11.44 -0.72 6.74
N MET A 197 -11.03 0.33 6.03
CA MET A 197 -10.95 1.68 6.57
C MET A 197 -10.91 2.74 5.47
N TRP A 198 -11.19 3.98 5.86
CA TRP A 198 -10.89 5.18 5.08
C TRP A 198 -9.42 5.59 5.30
N PRO A 199 -8.51 5.28 4.36
CA PRO A 199 -7.07 5.49 4.57
C PRO A 199 -6.68 6.97 4.70
N TYR A 200 -7.31 7.85 3.91
CA TYR A 200 -7.05 9.29 3.94
C TYR A 200 -7.37 9.92 5.31
N LYS A 201 -8.57 9.67 5.88
CA LYS A 201 -8.94 10.13 7.22
C LYS A 201 -7.94 9.66 8.29
N PHE A 202 -7.57 8.37 8.25
CA PHE A 202 -6.60 7.81 9.19
C PHE A 202 -5.26 8.56 9.15
N ILE A 203 -4.67 8.71 7.96
CA ILE A 203 -3.35 9.36 7.83
C ILE A 203 -3.38 10.82 8.22
N LEU A 204 -4.43 11.56 7.85
CA LEU A 204 -4.52 12.97 8.21
C LEU A 204 -4.71 13.15 9.72
N HIS A 205 -5.41 12.24 10.38
CA HIS A 205 -5.46 12.21 11.85
C HIS A 205 -4.06 11.97 12.43
N ILE A 206 -3.34 10.95 11.96
CA ILE A 206 -1.98 10.66 12.43
C ILE A 206 -1.04 11.85 12.21
N LEU A 207 -1.11 12.53 11.07
CA LEU A 207 -0.36 13.77 10.80
C LEU A 207 -0.75 14.88 11.77
N LYS A 208 -2.06 15.07 12.02
CA LYS A 208 -2.56 16.07 12.96
C LYS A 208 -2.06 15.82 14.38
N SER A 209 -2.14 14.59 14.88
CA SER A 209 -1.59 14.19 16.19
C SER A 209 -0.08 14.44 16.25
N SER A 210 0.65 14.11 15.19
CA SER A 210 2.10 14.33 15.10
C SER A 210 2.45 15.83 15.14
N LEU A 211 1.71 16.67 14.43
CA LEU A 211 1.88 18.14 14.42
C LEU A 211 1.60 18.77 15.80
N ALA A 212 0.61 18.25 16.54
CA ALA A 212 0.25 18.76 17.86
C ALA A 212 1.39 18.65 18.90
N THR A 213 2.40 17.81 18.65
CA THR A 213 3.60 17.71 19.49
C THR A 213 4.51 18.94 19.42
N GLY A 214 4.37 19.78 18.39
CA GLY A 214 5.25 20.92 18.11
C GLY A 214 6.62 20.55 17.56
N LYS A 215 6.92 19.25 17.37
CA LYS A 215 8.21 18.75 16.87
C LYS A 215 8.21 18.43 15.37
N VAL A 216 7.02 18.41 14.75
CA VAL A 216 6.85 18.08 13.33
C VAL A 216 6.49 19.33 12.55
N ASN A 217 7.14 19.50 11.41
CA ASN A 217 6.86 20.53 10.44
C ASN A 217 6.42 19.86 9.12
N LEU A 218 5.18 20.05 8.70
CA LEU A 218 4.66 19.53 7.44
C LEU A 218 4.76 20.63 6.37
N GLN A 219 5.29 20.28 5.20
CA GLN A 219 5.44 21.18 4.06
C GLN A 219 4.85 20.53 2.81
N THR A 220 3.56 20.76 2.56
CA THR A 220 2.88 20.36 1.31
C THR A 220 3.29 21.26 0.13
N PHE A 221 3.10 20.76 -1.09
CA PHE A 221 3.56 21.39 -2.34
C PHE A 221 5.03 21.83 -2.29
N THR A 222 5.86 20.98 -1.71
CA THR A 222 7.29 21.21 -1.50
C THR A 222 8.05 19.94 -1.91
N PRO A 223 8.09 19.63 -3.21
CA PRO A 223 8.78 18.44 -3.69
C PRO A 223 10.27 18.55 -3.36
N ALA A 224 10.81 17.52 -2.72
CA ALA A 224 12.25 17.32 -2.66
C ALA A 224 12.73 16.87 -4.05
N THR A 225 13.68 17.60 -4.63
CA THR A 225 14.15 17.39 -6.01
C THR A 225 15.57 16.83 -6.07
N ALA A 226 16.35 17.01 -5.00
CA ALA A 226 17.69 16.43 -4.89
C ALA A 226 18.09 16.29 -3.41
N ILE A 227 18.96 15.31 -3.14
CA ILE A 227 19.58 15.12 -1.83
C ILE A 227 21.08 14.97 -2.07
N THR A 228 21.87 15.83 -1.42
CA THR A 228 23.33 15.87 -1.54
C THR A 228 23.97 15.87 -0.15
N PRO A 229 25.22 15.41 0.00
CA PRO A 229 25.95 15.55 1.26
C PRO A 229 26.03 17.03 1.68
N GLY A 230 25.78 17.32 2.96
CA GLY A 230 25.90 18.66 3.51
C GLY A 230 27.36 19.08 3.70
N THR A 231 27.63 20.39 3.66
CA THR A 231 28.98 20.94 3.87
C THR A 231 29.48 20.80 5.31
N GLU A 232 28.58 20.62 6.26
CA GLU A 232 28.87 20.53 7.71
C GLU A 232 28.51 19.14 8.28
N GLY A 233 28.45 18.12 7.43
CA GLY A 233 27.87 16.80 7.75
C GLY A 233 26.42 16.70 7.30
N GLY A 234 25.77 15.56 7.55
CA GLY A 234 24.37 15.34 7.16
C GLY A 234 24.09 15.53 5.66
N PHE A 235 22.91 16.06 5.34
CA PHE A 235 22.36 16.15 4.00
C PHE A 235 21.76 17.53 3.73
N THR A 236 21.91 18.00 2.51
CA THR A 236 21.15 19.13 1.97
C THR A 236 20.08 18.59 1.03
N ILE A 237 18.82 18.88 1.35
CA ILE A 237 17.65 18.54 0.55
C ILE A 237 17.21 19.79 -0.21
N GLU A 238 17.18 19.69 -1.53
CA GLU A 238 16.78 20.79 -2.40
C GLU A 238 15.29 20.71 -2.72
N THR A 239 14.64 21.87 -2.72
CA THR A 239 13.23 22.04 -3.10
C THR A 239 13.07 23.34 -3.90
N PRO A 240 12.00 23.50 -4.68
CA PRO A 240 11.67 24.79 -5.32
C PRO A 240 11.45 25.94 -4.33
N ARG A 241 11.27 25.65 -3.04
CA ARG A 241 11.02 26.64 -1.98
C ARG A 241 12.25 26.94 -1.12
N GLY A 242 13.42 26.45 -1.54
CA GLY A 242 14.68 26.60 -0.81
C GLY A 242 15.28 25.26 -0.41
N LYS A 243 16.31 25.32 0.43
CA LYS A 243 17.04 24.14 0.90
C LYS A 243 16.78 23.93 2.39
N ILE A 244 16.75 22.67 2.79
CA ILE A 244 16.73 22.27 4.21
C ILE A 244 17.89 21.31 4.46
N HIS A 245 18.55 21.48 5.60
CA HIS A 245 19.59 20.60 6.06
C HIS A 245 19.04 19.57 7.05
N ALA A 246 19.49 18.31 6.96
CA ALA A 246 19.12 17.28 7.92
C ALA A 246 20.23 16.28 8.23
N GLY A 247 20.25 15.77 9.46
CA GLY A 247 21.17 14.70 9.87
C GLY A 247 20.74 13.32 9.35
N THR A 248 19.45 13.10 9.18
CA THR A 248 18.88 11.84 8.69
C THR A 248 17.80 12.10 7.64
N VAL A 249 17.75 11.25 6.61
CA VAL A 249 16.71 11.30 5.57
C VAL A 249 15.96 9.98 5.48
N ILE A 250 14.64 10.03 5.48
CA ILE A 250 13.77 8.86 5.34
C ILE A 250 12.97 9.00 4.03
N HIS A 251 13.23 8.11 3.09
CA HIS A 251 12.56 8.02 1.79
C HIS A 251 11.28 7.20 1.92
N ALA A 252 10.14 7.90 2.01
CA ALA A 252 8.80 7.31 2.14
C ALA A 252 7.88 7.68 0.95
N ASN A 253 8.48 7.98 -0.20
CA ASN A 253 7.81 8.41 -1.43
C ASN A 253 7.45 7.25 -2.39
N ASN A 254 7.55 6.00 -1.92
CA ASN A 254 7.03 4.79 -2.58
C ASN A 254 7.41 4.67 -4.07
N ALA A 255 6.45 4.86 -4.99
CA ALA A 255 6.65 4.73 -6.43
C ALA A 255 7.68 5.70 -7.00
N TYR A 256 7.81 6.87 -6.38
CA TYR A 256 8.61 7.99 -6.87
C TYR A 256 10.05 7.96 -6.34
N VAL A 257 10.44 6.88 -5.66
CA VAL A 257 11.74 6.80 -4.96
C VAL A 257 12.94 6.94 -5.90
N ALA A 258 12.82 6.45 -7.14
CA ALA A 258 13.88 6.56 -8.14
C ALA A 258 14.23 8.02 -8.50
N GLY A 259 13.32 8.97 -8.28
CA GLY A 259 13.59 10.41 -8.46
C GLY A 259 14.64 10.97 -7.52
N LEU A 260 14.87 10.32 -6.37
CA LEU A 260 15.87 10.72 -5.37
C LEU A 260 16.94 9.66 -5.11
N LEU A 261 16.63 8.39 -5.39
CA LEU A 261 17.52 7.24 -5.29
C LEU A 261 17.55 6.50 -6.64
N PRO A 262 18.26 7.03 -7.65
CA PRO A 262 18.27 6.47 -9.01
C PRO A 262 18.75 5.02 -9.07
N GLU A 263 19.53 4.55 -8.08
CA GLU A 263 19.91 3.14 -7.95
C GLU A 263 18.71 2.17 -7.80
N TYR A 264 17.52 2.68 -7.43
CA TYR A 264 16.29 1.90 -7.36
C TYR A 264 15.46 1.92 -8.65
N GLU A 265 15.92 2.52 -9.76
CA GLU A 265 15.11 2.72 -10.98
C GLU A 265 14.50 1.44 -11.56
N LYS A 266 15.22 0.31 -11.49
CA LYS A 266 14.71 -1.02 -11.89
C LYS A 266 14.16 -1.84 -10.72
N ASN A 267 14.47 -1.42 -9.50
CA ASN A 267 14.03 -2.10 -8.29
C ASN A 267 12.58 -1.76 -7.97
N ILE A 268 12.17 -0.50 -8.13
CA ILE A 268 10.82 -0.03 -7.81
C ILE A 268 10.32 0.80 -9.00
N VAL A 269 9.31 0.26 -9.69
CA VAL A 269 8.71 0.86 -10.88
C VAL A 269 7.32 1.41 -10.57
N PRO A 270 7.01 2.67 -10.93
CA PRO A 270 5.66 3.23 -10.84
C PRO A 270 4.68 2.44 -11.70
N CYS A 271 3.65 1.85 -11.09
CA CYS A 271 2.60 1.14 -11.78
C CYS A 271 1.23 1.71 -11.43
N LYS A 272 0.47 2.11 -12.44
CA LYS A 272 -0.87 2.70 -12.29
C LYS A 272 -1.93 1.61 -12.17
N GLY A 273 -2.86 1.79 -11.25
CA GLY A 273 -4.07 0.97 -11.10
C GLY A 273 -5.33 1.83 -11.16
N ILE A 274 -6.48 1.17 -11.16
CA ILE A 274 -7.81 1.80 -11.22
C ILE A 274 -8.69 1.33 -10.07
N CYS A 275 -9.47 2.25 -9.51
CA CYS A 275 -10.43 2.00 -8.43
C CYS A 275 -11.64 2.94 -8.59
N CYS A 276 -12.79 2.54 -8.08
CA CYS A 276 -14.01 3.32 -8.15
C CYS A 276 -14.86 3.17 -6.90
N ARG A 277 -15.77 4.12 -6.74
CA ARG A 277 -16.89 4.08 -5.81
C ARG A 277 -18.16 3.79 -6.60
N ILE A 278 -18.93 2.83 -6.12
CA ILE A 278 -20.26 2.48 -6.64
C ILE A 278 -21.30 2.85 -5.56
N THR A 279 -22.39 3.48 -5.98
CA THR A 279 -23.52 3.86 -5.12
C THR A 279 -24.85 3.36 -5.69
N VAL A 280 -25.87 3.28 -4.84
CA VAL A 280 -27.26 3.03 -5.25
C VAL A 280 -28.02 4.36 -5.41
N PRO A 281 -29.19 4.39 -6.09
CA PRO A 281 -30.00 5.60 -6.19
C PRO A 281 -30.34 6.21 -4.83
N GLU A 282 -30.40 7.54 -4.77
CA GLU A 282 -30.78 8.26 -3.55
C GLU A 282 -32.15 7.79 -3.05
N GLY A 283 -32.29 7.65 -1.72
CA GLY A 283 -33.51 7.15 -1.09
C GLY A 283 -33.69 5.62 -1.15
N THR A 284 -32.73 4.88 -1.71
CA THR A 284 -32.72 3.40 -1.68
C THR A 284 -31.68 2.88 -0.70
N THR A 285 -31.91 1.68 -0.18
CA THR A 285 -30.97 0.99 0.71
C THR A 285 -30.15 -0.01 -0.10
N ALA A 286 -28.82 0.12 -0.05
CA ALA A 286 -27.92 -0.84 -0.69
C ALA A 286 -28.11 -2.23 -0.07
N PRO A 287 -28.17 -3.31 -0.88
CA PRO A 287 -28.18 -4.67 -0.34
C PRO A 287 -26.93 -4.92 0.51
N LEU A 288 -27.10 -5.63 1.63
CA LEU A 288 -26.04 -5.77 2.62
C LEU A 288 -24.87 -6.61 2.09
N LEU A 289 -23.66 -6.06 2.15
CA LEU A 289 -22.40 -6.77 2.12
C LEU A 289 -21.62 -6.38 3.38
N ASN A 290 -21.15 -7.37 4.12
CA ASN A 290 -20.52 -7.16 5.44
C ASN A 290 -19.03 -7.55 5.49
N ASN A 291 -18.49 -8.08 4.40
CA ASN A 291 -17.12 -8.55 4.29
C ASN A 291 -16.35 -7.76 3.23
N SER A 292 -15.02 -7.76 3.31
CA SER A 292 -14.19 -7.41 2.16
C SER A 292 -14.11 -8.59 1.20
N TYR A 293 -13.85 -8.36 -0.08
CA TYR A 293 -13.85 -9.41 -1.09
C TYR A 293 -12.64 -9.33 -2.00
N ILE A 294 -12.12 -10.48 -2.40
CA ILE A 294 -11.29 -10.64 -3.60
C ILE A 294 -12.00 -11.59 -4.54
N ASN A 295 -12.60 -11.04 -5.59
CA ASN A 295 -13.32 -11.82 -6.59
C ASN A 295 -12.40 -12.13 -7.76
N ARG A 296 -12.34 -13.41 -8.14
CA ARG A 296 -11.72 -13.87 -9.39
C ARG A 296 -12.84 -14.44 -10.25
N THR A 297 -13.24 -13.68 -11.27
CA THR A 297 -14.33 -14.03 -12.19
C THR A 297 -14.00 -15.25 -13.04
N GLU A 298 -14.96 -15.74 -13.81
CA GLU A 298 -14.78 -16.90 -14.71
C GLU A 298 -13.61 -16.73 -15.69
N ASP A 299 -13.39 -15.49 -16.18
CA ASP A 299 -12.26 -15.10 -17.03
C ASP A 299 -10.99 -14.72 -16.24
N ASN A 300 -10.92 -15.08 -14.95
CA ASN A 300 -9.83 -14.79 -14.02
C ASN A 300 -9.53 -13.29 -13.81
N THR A 301 -10.47 -12.39 -14.10
CA THR A 301 -10.33 -10.99 -13.72
C THR A 301 -10.44 -10.83 -12.20
N LEU A 302 -9.39 -10.29 -11.58
CA LEU A 302 -9.35 -10.06 -10.14
C LEU A 302 -9.88 -8.65 -9.81
N SER A 303 -10.82 -8.57 -8.87
CA SER A 303 -11.26 -7.32 -8.25
C SER A 303 -11.24 -7.43 -6.73
N TYR A 304 -10.69 -6.42 -6.06
CA TYR A 304 -10.83 -6.25 -4.62
C TYR A 304 -11.99 -5.31 -4.32
N LEU A 305 -12.73 -5.55 -3.24
CA LEU A 305 -13.92 -4.78 -2.88
C LEU A 305 -14.10 -4.63 -1.37
N ILE A 306 -14.41 -3.41 -0.91
CA ILE A 306 -14.92 -3.16 0.44
C ILE A 306 -16.32 -2.52 0.40
N PRO A 307 -17.25 -2.96 1.25
CA PRO A 307 -18.42 -2.18 1.60
C PRO A 307 -18.06 -1.09 2.60
N ARG A 308 -18.77 0.05 2.54
CA ARG A 308 -18.63 1.16 3.48
C ARG A 308 -19.90 1.36 4.33
N PRO A 309 -19.79 2.02 5.50
CA PRO A 309 -20.94 2.26 6.37
C PRO A 309 -22.09 3.06 5.73
N ASP A 310 -21.78 3.89 4.73
CA ASP A 310 -22.77 4.67 3.97
C ASP A 310 -23.52 3.86 2.90
N GLY A 311 -23.26 2.55 2.80
CA GLY A 311 -23.83 1.66 1.78
C GLY A 311 -23.15 1.74 0.42
N SER A 312 -22.15 2.62 0.25
CA SER A 312 -21.34 2.64 -0.97
C SER A 312 -20.32 1.52 -0.98
N ILE A 313 -19.87 1.17 -2.17
CA ILE A 313 -18.88 0.11 -2.41
C ILE A 313 -17.64 0.74 -3.01
N ILE A 314 -16.46 0.36 -2.52
CA ILE A 314 -15.19 0.68 -3.18
C ILE A 314 -14.67 -0.59 -3.83
N VAL A 315 -14.40 -0.53 -5.13
CA VAL A 315 -13.90 -1.67 -5.89
C VAL A 315 -12.79 -1.26 -6.84
N GLY A 316 -11.74 -2.07 -6.93
CA GLY A 316 -10.61 -1.83 -7.81
C GLY A 316 -9.91 -3.12 -8.21
N GLY A 317 -8.85 -3.01 -9.00
CA GLY A 317 -8.19 -4.16 -9.63
C GLY A 317 -8.44 -4.16 -11.14
N ALA A 318 -8.97 -5.26 -11.68
CA ALA A 318 -9.19 -5.48 -13.11
C ALA A 318 -7.90 -5.44 -13.96
N SER A 319 -6.77 -5.86 -13.39
CA SER A 319 -5.47 -5.80 -14.06
C SER A 319 -5.40 -6.59 -15.37
N SER A 320 -6.16 -7.67 -15.51
CA SER A 320 -6.26 -8.41 -16.77
C SER A 320 -6.82 -7.57 -17.93
N LYS A 321 -7.57 -6.50 -17.64
CA LYS A 321 -8.17 -5.61 -18.65
C LYS A 321 -7.17 -4.59 -19.20
N PHE A 322 -6.18 -4.20 -18.40
CA PHE A 322 -5.21 -3.18 -18.80
C PHE A 322 -3.77 -3.66 -18.95
N ARG A 323 -3.41 -4.83 -18.40
CA ARG A 323 -2.05 -5.37 -18.51
C ARG A 323 -1.51 -5.45 -19.95
N PRO A 324 -2.31 -5.81 -20.97
CA PRO A 324 -1.86 -5.79 -22.36
C PRO A 324 -1.46 -4.41 -22.90
N PHE A 325 -1.90 -3.32 -22.26
CA PHE A 325 -1.66 -1.92 -22.69
C PHE A 325 -0.62 -1.26 -21.77
N GLN A 326 0.63 -1.73 -21.84
CA GLN A 326 1.70 -1.36 -20.90
C GLN A 326 1.91 0.15 -20.76
N ASP A 327 1.79 0.91 -21.84
CA ASP A 327 1.92 2.37 -21.86
C ASP A 327 0.94 3.08 -20.91
N GLN A 328 -0.23 2.48 -20.67
CA GLN A 328 -1.25 3.06 -19.79
C GLN A 328 -0.96 2.83 -18.30
N TRP A 329 -0.05 1.92 -17.93
CA TRP A 329 0.11 1.54 -16.52
C TRP A 329 1.54 1.28 -16.04
N TYR A 330 2.44 0.75 -16.85
CA TYR A 330 3.80 0.37 -16.45
C TYR A 330 4.77 1.55 -16.60
N ASN A 331 5.65 1.73 -15.61
CA ASN A 331 6.57 2.87 -15.52
C ASN A 331 5.86 4.21 -15.76
N ASN A 332 4.68 4.36 -15.14
CA ASN A 332 3.75 5.45 -15.37
C ASN A 332 3.41 6.15 -14.05
N VAL A 333 3.73 7.45 -13.96
CA VAL A 333 3.51 8.30 -12.78
C VAL A 333 2.26 9.17 -12.88
N ASP A 334 1.56 9.14 -14.02
CA ASP A 334 0.46 10.04 -14.33
C ASP A 334 -0.87 9.50 -13.80
N ASP A 335 -1.18 9.87 -12.56
CA ASP A 335 -2.49 9.66 -11.91
C ASP A 335 -3.51 10.78 -12.23
N SER A 336 -3.27 11.62 -13.24
CA SER A 336 -4.25 12.61 -13.73
C SER A 336 -5.25 12.02 -14.72
N VAL A 337 -4.87 10.94 -15.39
CA VAL A 337 -5.69 10.27 -16.40
C VAL A 337 -6.06 8.85 -16.00
N LEU A 338 -7.25 8.43 -16.44
CA LEU A 338 -7.73 7.07 -16.27
C LEU A 338 -6.97 6.08 -17.16
N ILE A 339 -7.15 4.79 -16.88
CA ILE A 339 -6.71 3.71 -17.76
C ILE A 339 -7.85 3.42 -18.73
N ASP A 340 -7.70 3.82 -20.00
CA ASP A 340 -8.77 3.78 -21.00
C ASP A 340 -9.34 2.37 -21.22
N SER A 341 -8.48 1.35 -21.17
CA SER A 341 -8.88 -0.05 -21.36
C SER A 341 -9.73 -0.63 -20.22
N ALA A 342 -9.76 0.02 -19.05
CA ALA A 342 -10.42 -0.51 -17.85
C ALA A 342 -11.48 0.42 -17.25
N LYS A 343 -11.63 1.65 -17.75
CA LYS A 343 -12.52 2.67 -17.13
C LYS A 343 -14.00 2.26 -17.08
N ASP A 344 -14.47 1.51 -18.08
CA ASP A 344 -15.87 1.08 -18.15
C ASP A 344 -16.10 -0.30 -17.51
N TYR A 345 -15.05 -0.96 -17.01
CA TYR A 345 -15.15 -2.33 -16.50
C TYR A 345 -16.14 -2.44 -15.34
N TYR A 346 -16.24 -1.45 -14.47
CA TYR A 346 -17.09 -1.53 -13.27
C TYR A 346 -18.57 -1.16 -13.49
N GLU A 347 -18.96 -0.78 -14.71
CA GLU A 347 -20.36 -0.51 -15.02
C GLU A 347 -21.22 -1.77 -14.86
N GLY A 348 -22.25 -1.71 -14.02
CA GLY A 348 -23.10 -2.85 -13.68
C GLY A 348 -22.41 -3.96 -12.88
N TYR A 349 -21.27 -3.70 -12.23
CA TYR A 349 -20.46 -4.71 -11.52
C TYR A 349 -21.25 -5.42 -10.42
N MET A 350 -21.94 -4.65 -9.59
CA MET A 350 -22.66 -5.22 -8.45
C MET A 350 -23.77 -6.17 -8.91
N GLN A 351 -24.54 -5.76 -9.93
CA GLN A 351 -25.67 -6.50 -10.48
C GLN A 351 -25.24 -7.85 -11.05
N ARG A 352 -24.12 -7.91 -11.77
CA ARG A 352 -23.64 -9.17 -12.37
C ARG A 352 -22.88 -10.07 -11.40
N THR A 353 -22.32 -9.51 -10.32
CA THR A 353 -21.43 -10.25 -9.42
C THR A 353 -22.16 -10.76 -8.16
N TYR A 354 -23.03 -9.95 -7.56
CA TYR A 354 -23.59 -10.24 -6.23
C TYR A 354 -25.07 -10.59 -6.28
N ARG A 355 -25.47 -11.58 -5.48
CA ARG A 355 -26.88 -11.95 -5.26
C ARG A 355 -27.58 -10.86 -4.45
N GLY A 356 -28.80 -10.49 -4.85
CA GLY A 356 -29.58 -9.44 -4.21
C GLY A 356 -29.28 -8.03 -4.72
N TRP A 357 -28.30 -7.87 -5.60
CA TRP A 357 -27.93 -6.58 -6.20
C TRP A 357 -28.53 -6.35 -7.59
N GLU A 358 -29.25 -7.33 -8.16
CA GLU A 358 -29.80 -7.31 -9.53
C GLU A 358 -30.58 -6.03 -9.83
N ASP A 359 -31.49 -5.67 -8.92
CA ASP A 359 -32.41 -4.53 -9.07
C ASP A 359 -31.99 -3.32 -8.22
N SER A 360 -30.74 -3.30 -7.73
CA SER A 360 -30.25 -2.24 -6.83
C SER A 360 -30.10 -0.86 -7.49
N GLY A 361 -30.07 -0.80 -8.83
CA GLY A 361 -29.76 0.42 -9.56
C GLY A 361 -28.33 0.95 -9.32
N ALA A 362 -27.44 0.10 -8.80
CA ALA A 362 -26.06 0.47 -8.48
C ALA A 362 -25.30 0.98 -9.71
N ARG A 363 -24.56 2.09 -9.57
CA ARG A 363 -23.79 2.70 -10.66
C ARG A 363 -22.48 3.26 -10.16
N VAL A 364 -21.50 3.38 -11.06
CA VAL A 364 -20.23 4.03 -10.75
C VAL A 364 -20.52 5.51 -10.47
N ASP A 365 -20.16 5.95 -9.26
CA ASP A 365 -20.29 7.33 -8.79
C ASP A 365 -19.02 8.12 -9.09
N LYS A 366 -17.87 7.50 -8.84
CA LYS A 366 -16.56 8.10 -9.07
C LYS A 366 -15.54 7.03 -9.41
N ILE A 367 -14.64 7.31 -10.35
CA ILE A 367 -13.56 6.43 -10.76
C ILE A 367 -12.25 7.22 -10.79
N TRP A 368 -11.17 6.60 -10.35
CA TRP A 368 -9.87 7.24 -10.26
C TRP A 368 -8.73 6.24 -10.49
N THR A 369 -7.56 6.78 -10.77
CA THR A 369 -6.31 6.02 -10.82
C THR A 369 -5.44 6.32 -9.61
N GLY A 370 -4.49 5.43 -9.36
CA GLY A 370 -3.44 5.63 -8.36
C GLY A 370 -2.17 4.91 -8.78
N VAL A 371 -1.02 5.49 -8.43
CA VAL A 371 0.29 4.96 -8.77
C VAL A 371 0.91 4.26 -7.57
N MET A 372 1.34 3.02 -7.77
CA MET A 372 1.94 2.14 -6.76
C MET A 372 3.40 1.87 -7.12
N GLY A 373 4.28 1.75 -6.12
CA GLY A 373 5.63 1.25 -6.34
C GLY A 373 5.63 -0.27 -6.40
N TYR A 374 5.81 -0.84 -7.58
CA TYR A 374 5.99 -2.28 -7.76
C TYR A 374 7.47 -2.61 -7.71
N SER A 375 7.84 -3.49 -6.80
CA SER A 375 9.20 -3.98 -6.66
C SER A 375 9.52 -5.10 -7.65
N TYR A 376 10.78 -5.20 -8.05
CA TYR A 376 11.28 -6.21 -8.97
C TYR A 376 11.06 -7.66 -8.50
N ASP A 377 11.01 -7.88 -7.18
CA ASP A 377 10.97 -9.20 -6.54
C ASP A 377 9.77 -9.40 -5.60
N SER A 378 8.74 -8.58 -5.76
CA SER A 378 7.52 -8.54 -4.94
C SER A 378 7.77 -8.36 -3.43
N ASN A 379 8.94 -7.89 -3.02
CA ASN A 379 9.22 -7.53 -1.64
C ASN A 379 9.41 -6.01 -1.52
N PRO A 380 8.84 -5.36 -0.48
CA PRO A 380 9.19 -3.98 -0.21
C PRO A 380 10.69 -3.82 0.06
N HIS A 381 11.19 -2.60 -0.09
CA HIS A 381 12.53 -2.21 0.30
C HIS A 381 12.45 -1.38 1.56
N ILE A 382 12.92 -1.95 2.67
CA ILE A 382 12.85 -1.36 4.00
C ILE A 382 14.22 -1.40 4.69
N GLY A 383 14.61 -0.32 5.36
CA GLY A 383 15.84 -0.26 6.17
C GLY A 383 16.80 0.84 5.71
N ALA A 384 18.07 0.71 6.09
CA ALA A 384 19.13 1.64 5.67
C ALA A 384 19.42 1.48 4.16
N VAL A 385 19.56 2.61 3.46
CA VAL A 385 19.90 2.62 2.04
C VAL A 385 21.36 2.16 1.88
N PRO A 386 21.64 1.09 1.09
CA PRO A 386 23.01 0.59 0.94
C PRO A 386 23.97 1.68 0.45
N GLY A 387 25.09 1.83 1.16
CA GLY A 387 26.12 2.83 0.82
C GLY A 387 25.75 4.29 1.11
N LYS A 388 24.62 4.56 1.79
CA LYS A 388 24.21 5.91 2.21
C LYS A 388 23.88 5.92 3.71
N ASP A 389 24.89 6.21 4.52
CA ASP A 389 24.75 6.32 5.98
C ASP A 389 23.63 7.32 6.34
N ASP A 390 22.89 7.05 7.41
CA ASP A 390 21.77 7.88 7.89
C ASP A 390 20.69 8.21 6.83
N GLN A 391 20.61 7.43 5.75
CA GLN A 391 19.45 7.40 4.85
C GLN A 391 18.70 6.08 4.97
N PHE A 392 17.38 6.17 5.07
CA PHE A 392 16.48 5.03 5.24
C PHE A 392 15.38 5.03 4.19
N ILE A 393 14.83 3.86 3.85
CA ILE A 393 13.78 3.70 2.85
C ILE A 393 12.62 2.86 3.39
N LEU A 394 11.39 3.24 3.00
CA LEU A 394 10.15 2.46 3.10
C LEU A 394 9.37 2.63 1.79
N ALA A 395 9.59 1.74 0.83
CA ALA A 395 9.01 1.85 -0.51
C ALA A 395 8.80 0.49 -1.20
N GLY A 396 8.09 0.49 -2.33
CA GLY A 396 7.96 -0.69 -3.19
C GLY A 396 6.93 -1.71 -2.67
N PHE A 397 5.81 -1.24 -2.12
CA PHE A 397 4.83 -2.10 -1.42
C PHE A 397 3.92 -2.93 -2.34
N ASN A 398 4.09 -2.93 -3.66
CA ASN A 398 3.36 -3.79 -4.61
C ASN A 398 1.82 -3.69 -4.56
N GLY A 399 1.27 -2.53 -4.18
CA GLY A 399 -0.18 -2.38 -3.96
C GLY A 399 -0.70 -3.05 -2.68
N HIS A 400 0.19 -3.59 -1.83
CA HIS A 400 -0.11 -4.32 -0.60
C HIS A 400 0.53 -3.67 0.64
N GLY A 401 0.58 -2.34 0.69
CA GLY A 401 1.21 -1.62 1.80
C GLY A 401 0.39 -1.58 3.09
N MET A 402 -0.93 -1.83 3.00
CA MET A 402 -1.83 -1.65 4.13
C MET A 402 -1.49 -2.54 5.35
N PRO A 403 -1.24 -3.86 5.17
CA PRO A 403 -0.81 -4.76 6.24
C PRO A 403 0.72 -4.82 6.43
N VAL A 404 1.48 -3.84 5.93
CA VAL A 404 2.96 -3.85 5.99
C VAL A 404 3.52 -2.60 6.64
N ILE A 405 2.96 -1.43 6.29
CA ILE A 405 3.63 -0.15 6.56
C ILE A 405 3.68 0.21 8.04
N TRP A 406 2.59 0.04 8.78
CA TRP A 406 2.47 0.57 10.14
C TRP A 406 3.56 0.02 11.08
N ARG A 407 3.71 -1.31 11.17
CA ARG A 407 4.73 -1.92 12.03
C ARG A 407 6.12 -1.80 11.43
N SER A 408 6.26 -1.79 10.10
CA SER A 408 7.57 -1.50 9.48
C SER A 408 8.06 -0.09 9.82
N ALA A 409 7.17 0.90 9.86
CA ALA A 409 7.51 2.26 10.26
C ALA A 409 7.89 2.34 11.74
N GLN A 410 7.22 1.56 12.61
CA GLN A 410 7.60 1.41 14.02
C GLN A 410 9.02 0.87 14.17
N GLU A 411 9.34 -0.23 13.51
CA GLU A 411 10.67 -0.85 13.59
C GLU A 411 11.75 0.02 12.92
N LEU A 412 11.43 0.74 11.84
CA LEU A 412 12.36 1.68 11.24
C LEU A 412 12.65 2.87 12.18
N ALA A 413 11.64 3.41 12.87
CA ALA A 413 11.85 4.46 13.87
C ALA A 413 12.85 4.00 14.95
N ARG A 414 12.75 2.73 15.37
CA ARG A 414 13.70 2.11 16.29
C ARG A 414 15.11 2.02 15.69
N MET A 415 15.26 1.57 14.44
CA MET A 415 16.55 1.57 13.74
C MET A 415 17.18 2.97 13.68
N VAL A 416 16.39 3.99 13.34
CA VAL A 416 16.86 5.38 13.21
C VAL A 416 17.42 5.91 14.52
N ILE A 417 16.72 5.66 15.63
CA ILE A 417 17.03 6.27 16.93
C ILE A 417 17.98 5.42 17.78
N GLU A 418 17.78 4.11 17.82
CA GLU A 418 18.59 3.18 18.63
C GLU A 418 19.83 2.69 17.89
N LYS A 419 19.95 2.99 16.59
CA LYS A 419 21.07 2.57 15.72
C LYS A 419 21.29 1.05 15.71
N VAL A 420 20.20 0.31 15.87
CA VAL A 420 20.17 -1.16 15.73
C VAL A 420 20.15 -1.57 14.27
N SER A 421 20.68 -2.75 13.98
CA SER A 421 20.63 -3.34 12.65
C SER A 421 19.22 -3.81 12.28
N PHE A 422 18.97 -4.05 10.99
CA PHE A 422 17.69 -4.58 10.50
C PHE A 422 17.38 -5.94 11.15
N GLU A 423 18.40 -6.79 11.30
CA GLU A 423 18.31 -8.13 11.88
C GLU A 423 17.84 -8.13 13.34
N GLU A 424 18.01 -7.02 14.05
CA GLU A 424 17.53 -6.87 15.43
C GLU A 424 16.06 -6.44 15.50
N THR A 425 15.43 -6.12 14.36
CA THR A 425 14.03 -5.69 14.28
C THR A 425 13.05 -6.85 14.16
N GLY A 426 11.78 -6.56 14.42
CA GLY A 426 10.67 -7.49 14.16
C GLY A 426 10.23 -7.56 12.69
N MET A 427 10.94 -6.94 11.75
CA MET A 427 10.55 -6.92 10.34
C MET A 427 10.94 -8.22 9.62
N PRO A 428 10.10 -8.72 8.69
CA PRO A 428 10.45 -9.88 7.89
C PRO A 428 11.75 -9.71 7.13
N GLN A 429 12.65 -10.70 7.21
CA GLN A 429 13.97 -10.64 6.60
C GLN A 429 13.95 -10.30 5.10
N LEU A 430 12.92 -10.74 4.36
CA LEU A 430 12.81 -10.51 2.91
C LEU A 430 12.49 -9.05 2.57
N PHE A 431 12.02 -8.25 3.54
CA PHE A 431 11.73 -6.83 3.34
C PHE A 431 12.99 -5.96 3.40
N LYS A 432 14.10 -6.50 3.90
CA LYS A 432 15.37 -5.77 3.99
C LYS A 432 15.81 -5.31 2.60
N THR A 433 16.05 -4.01 2.45
CA THR A 433 16.76 -3.51 1.27
C THR A 433 18.25 -3.88 1.36
N THR A 434 18.83 -4.39 0.27
CA THR A 434 20.23 -4.81 0.24
C THR A 434 20.87 -4.45 -1.09
N GLN A 435 22.21 -4.27 -1.09
CA GLN A 435 22.96 -4.04 -2.32
C GLN A 435 22.75 -5.18 -3.33
N PHE A 436 22.68 -6.43 -2.85
CA PHE A 436 22.39 -7.60 -3.69
C PHE A 436 21.06 -7.47 -4.43
N ARG A 437 19.98 -7.09 -3.74
CA ARG A 437 18.67 -6.90 -4.38
C ARG A 437 18.72 -5.79 -5.42
N ILE A 438 19.40 -4.68 -5.09
CA ILE A 438 19.60 -3.54 -5.98
C ILE A 438 20.31 -3.97 -7.26
N ASP A 439 21.48 -4.60 -7.12
CA ASP A 439 22.32 -5.05 -8.22
C ASP A 439 21.61 -6.12 -9.07
N ARG A 440 20.83 -7.00 -8.43
CA ARG A 440 20.06 -8.03 -9.13
C ARG A 440 19.05 -7.40 -10.09
N ALA A 441 18.29 -6.41 -9.65
CA ALA A 441 17.34 -5.72 -10.53
C ALA A 441 18.05 -4.90 -11.61
N LEU A 442 19.16 -4.21 -11.27
CA LEU A 442 19.91 -3.40 -12.22
C LEU A 442 20.53 -4.23 -13.36
N ASN A 443 21.07 -5.40 -13.03
CA ASN A 443 21.74 -6.30 -13.96
C ASN A 443 20.78 -7.33 -14.61
N GLY A 444 19.58 -7.52 -14.06
CA GLY A 444 18.57 -8.44 -14.59
C GLY A 444 17.75 -7.87 -15.75
N GLN A 445 17.02 -8.73 -16.44
CA GLN A 445 16.04 -8.34 -17.46
C GLN A 445 14.68 -8.03 -16.81
N GLU A 446 13.84 -7.23 -17.46
CA GLU A 446 12.48 -6.94 -16.97
C GLU A 446 11.61 -8.21 -16.88
N SER A 447 11.83 -9.17 -17.79
CA SER A 447 11.15 -10.47 -17.82
C SER A 447 11.53 -11.41 -16.68
N ASP A 448 12.65 -11.13 -16.01
CA ASP A 448 13.11 -11.92 -14.86
C ASP A 448 12.45 -11.44 -13.56
N GLY A 449 11.96 -10.19 -13.54
CA GLY A 449 11.25 -9.60 -12.41
C GLY A 449 9.76 -9.97 -12.37
N ASP A 450 9.12 -9.68 -11.24
CA ASP A 450 7.73 -10.04 -10.96
C ASP A 450 6.70 -9.06 -11.57
N ILE A 451 7.15 -7.92 -12.08
CA ILE A 451 6.25 -6.85 -12.54
C ILE A 451 5.63 -7.21 -13.89
N LEU A 452 6.48 -7.56 -14.86
CA LEU A 452 6.12 -7.96 -16.22
C LEU A 452 6.38 -9.45 -16.50
N GLY A 453 7.28 -10.07 -15.73
CA GLY A 453 7.70 -11.46 -15.92
C GLY A 453 6.85 -12.48 -15.18
N THR A 454 7.38 -13.71 -15.13
CA THR A 454 6.74 -14.84 -14.43
C THR A 454 7.21 -15.00 -12.98
N GLY A 455 8.31 -14.33 -12.61
CA GLY A 455 8.82 -14.38 -11.25
C GLY A 455 9.31 -15.74 -10.78
N ASN A 456 9.65 -16.67 -11.69
CA ASN A 456 10.00 -18.04 -11.32
C ASN A 456 11.38 -18.19 -10.67
N PHE A 457 12.03 -17.09 -10.27
CA PHE A 457 13.35 -17.13 -9.64
C PHE A 457 13.27 -17.16 -8.10
N PRO A 458 14.23 -17.81 -7.42
CA PRO A 458 14.36 -17.76 -5.97
C PRO A 458 14.38 -16.32 -5.47
N SER A 459 13.56 -16.01 -4.46
CA SER A 459 13.51 -14.69 -3.84
C SER A 459 14.77 -14.44 -3.03
N THR A 460 15.38 -13.26 -3.25
CA THR A 460 16.23 -12.46 -2.34
C THR A 460 17.39 -13.09 -1.57
N LYS A 461 17.67 -14.39 -1.71
CA LYS A 461 18.82 -15.05 -1.10
C LYS A 461 19.97 -15.21 -2.11
N PRO A 462 21.20 -14.80 -1.75
CA PRO A 462 22.42 -15.20 -2.45
C PRO A 462 22.58 -16.72 -2.53
#